data_AF-A0A9N9FBG8-F1
#
_entry.id   AF-A0A9N9FBG8-F1
#
_cell.length_a   1.000
_cell.length_b   1.000
_cell.length_c   1.000
_cell.angle_alpha   90.00
_cell.angle_beta   90.00
_cell.angle_gamma   90.00
#
_symmetry.space_group_name_H-M   'P 1'
#
loop_
_entity.id
_entity.type
_entity.pdbx_description
1 polymer ?
#
loop_
_entity_poly.entity_id
_entity_poly.type
_entity_poly.pdbx_seq_one_letter_code
_entity_poly.pdbx_strand_id
1 'polypeptide(L)'
;KEKEYSEINPYKSVPTLKIDGLVLTQSIPILEYLEETRPDKTLLPKEPGKRALVRILIQAIAGDIQPIQNLRVLNQVESLGGDKNEWAKHFITIGFEGVEKQLEKTSGKYCVGDEVTLADVCLLPQVYNATMRFGVDMKKFPRIQSIADNLYKLDAFKNAQPDKQGDCPVSMV
;
A
#
# COMPACT_ATOMS: atom_id res chain seq x y z
N LYS A 1 16.49 -3.27 -14.51
CA LYS A 1 15.57 -4.44 -14.67
C LYS A 1 15.88 -5.09 -16.01
N GLU A 2 16.09 -6.40 -16.01
CA GLU A 2 16.52 -7.20 -17.16
C GLU A 2 15.53 -7.11 -18.33
N LYS A 3 16.06 -7.28 -19.54
CA LYS A 3 15.31 -7.18 -20.81
C LYS A 3 14.13 -8.15 -20.86
N GLU A 4 14.28 -9.32 -20.25
CA GLU A 4 13.27 -10.38 -20.20
C GLU A 4 12.04 -9.99 -19.39
N TYR A 5 12.18 -9.27 -18.27
CA TYR A 5 11.02 -8.88 -17.46
C TYR A 5 10.12 -7.84 -18.16
N SER A 6 10.66 -7.01 -19.06
CA SER A 6 9.83 -6.09 -19.85
C SER A 6 8.84 -6.78 -20.77
N GLU A 7 9.13 -8.02 -21.19
CA GLU A 7 8.21 -8.80 -22.03
C GLU A 7 7.01 -9.28 -21.21
N ILE A 8 7.19 -9.44 -19.89
CA ILE A 8 6.13 -9.82 -18.94
C ILE A 8 5.35 -8.59 -18.47
N ASN A 9 6.05 -7.52 -18.10
CA ASN A 9 5.46 -6.27 -17.63
C ASN A 9 6.13 -5.07 -18.32
N PRO A 10 5.47 -4.44 -19.32
CA PRO A 10 6.06 -3.36 -20.09
C PRO A 10 6.37 -2.10 -19.25
N TYR A 11 5.66 -1.91 -18.13
CA TYR A 11 5.90 -0.80 -17.21
C TYR A 11 7.14 -0.98 -16.34
N LYS A 12 7.79 -2.16 -16.43
CA LYS A 12 8.96 -2.56 -15.63
C LYS A 12 8.71 -2.29 -14.14
N SER A 13 7.47 -2.47 -13.67
CA SER A 13 7.05 -2.33 -12.28
C SER A 13 6.81 -3.71 -11.66
N VAL A 14 6.75 -3.76 -10.35
CA VAL A 14 6.19 -4.88 -9.60
C VAL A 14 5.01 -4.33 -8.80
N PRO A 15 3.98 -5.14 -8.51
CA PRO A 15 3.85 -6.57 -8.80
C PRO A 15 3.33 -6.91 -10.21
N THR A 16 3.49 -8.18 -10.58
CA THR A 16 2.78 -8.87 -11.67
C THR A 16 2.28 -10.21 -11.13
N LEU A 17 1.04 -10.58 -11.44
CA LEU A 17 0.41 -11.83 -11.02
C LEU A 17 0.02 -12.66 -12.23
N LYS A 18 0.51 -13.90 -12.32
CA LYS A 18 0.03 -14.90 -13.28
C LYS A 18 -1.02 -15.76 -12.59
N ILE A 19 -2.27 -15.71 -13.05
CA ILE A 19 -3.40 -16.40 -12.41
C ILE A 19 -4.50 -16.65 -13.44
N ASP A 20 -5.19 -17.79 -13.38
CA ASP A 20 -6.34 -18.12 -14.25
C ASP A 20 -6.08 -17.94 -15.77
N GLY A 21 -4.84 -18.22 -16.21
CA GLY A 21 -4.41 -18.03 -17.60
C GLY A 21 -4.14 -16.57 -18.00
N LEU A 22 -4.25 -15.62 -17.07
CA LEU A 22 -3.99 -14.20 -17.26
C LEU A 22 -2.63 -13.79 -16.71
N VAL A 23 -2.08 -12.71 -17.26
CA VAL A 23 -0.95 -11.97 -16.70
C VAL A 23 -1.46 -10.58 -16.31
N LEU A 24 -1.72 -10.40 -15.01
CA LEU A 24 -2.24 -9.16 -14.46
C LEU A 24 -1.08 -8.30 -13.94
N THR A 25 -1.15 -7.00 -14.22
CA THR A 25 -0.23 -6.00 -13.69
C THR A 25 -1.03 -4.93 -12.95
N GLN A 26 -0.35 -4.08 -12.17
CA GLN A 26 -0.95 -3.09 -11.26
C GLN A 26 -1.64 -3.73 -10.05
N SER A 27 -1.24 -3.30 -8.85
CA SER A 27 -1.73 -3.91 -7.61
C SER A 27 -3.23 -3.76 -7.41
N ILE A 28 -3.81 -2.59 -7.73
CA ILE A 28 -5.25 -2.35 -7.49
C ILE A 28 -6.14 -3.21 -8.39
N PRO A 29 -5.91 -3.29 -9.73
CA PRO A 29 -6.61 -4.26 -10.57
C PRO A 29 -6.42 -5.73 -10.15
N ILE A 30 -5.22 -6.10 -9.66
CA ILE A 30 -5.00 -7.44 -9.12
C ILE A 30 -5.89 -7.70 -7.90
N LEU A 31 -5.98 -6.75 -6.97
CA LEU A 31 -6.81 -6.87 -5.77
C LEU A 31 -8.30 -6.95 -6.12
N GLU A 32 -8.79 -6.11 -7.04
CA GLU A 32 -10.19 -6.13 -7.49
C GLU A 32 -10.50 -7.44 -8.25
N TYR A 33 -9.58 -7.96 -9.06
CA TYR A 33 -9.76 -9.26 -9.72
C TYR A 33 -9.91 -10.40 -8.70
N LEU A 34 -9.08 -10.42 -7.65
CA LEU A 34 -9.19 -11.42 -6.59
C LEU A 34 -10.52 -11.30 -5.84
N GLU A 35 -10.97 -10.08 -5.56
CA GLU A 35 -12.27 -9.80 -4.96
C GLU A 35 -13.44 -10.34 -5.81
N GLU A 36 -13.37 -10.16 -7.13
CA GLU A 36 -14.43 -10.60 -8.06
C GLU A 36 -14.46 -12.12 -8.26
N THR A 37 -13.32 -12.80 -8.09
CA THR A 37 -13.16 -14.21 -8.47
C THR A 37 -13.03 -15.18 -7.29
N ARG A 38 -12.79 -14.68 -6.07
CA ARG A 38 -12.68 -15.49 -4.82
C ARG A 38 -13.75 -15.04 -3.80
N PRO A 39 -15.04 -15.28 -4.08
CA PRO A 39 -16.16 -14.70 -3.32
C PRO A 39 -16.26 -15.17 -1.86
N ASP A 40 -15.60 -16.27 -1.49
CA ASP A 40 -15.64 -16.80 -0.12
C ASP A 40 -14.88 -15.92 0.90
N LYS A 41 -14.05 -14.98 0.42
CA LYS A 41 -13.23 -14.09 1.27
C LYS A 41 -13.17 -12.68 0.67
N THR A 42 -14.27 -11.93 0.80
CA THR A 42 -14.36 -10.55 0.30
C THR A 42 -13.68 -9.55 1.24
N LEU A 43 -12.94 -8.61 0.67
CA LEU A 43 -12.32 -7.47 1.33
C LEU A 43 -12.99 -6.15 0.94
N LEU A 44 -14.14 -6.20 0.27
CA LEU A 44 -15.02 -5.06 0.11
C LEU A 44 -16.35 -5.28 0.84
N PRO A 45 -16.86 -4.25 1.55
CA PRO A 45 -18.18 -4.30 2.15
C PRO A 45 -19.28 -4.52 1.11
N LYS A 46 -20.45 -5.00 1.57
CA LYS A 46 -21.63 -5.18 0.70
C LYS A 46 -22.25 -3.84 0.30
N GLU A 47 -22.22 -2.87 1.20
CA GLU A 47 -22.89 -1.59 1.02
C GLU A 47 -22.13 -0.71 0.01
N PRO A 48 -22.78 -0.26 -1.08
CA PRO A 48 -22.11 0.54 -2.12
C PRO A 48 -21.43 1.80 -1.59
N GLY A 49 -22.03 2.46 -0.60
CA GLY A 49 -21.43 3.64 0.05
C GLY A 49 -20.10 3.32 0.73
N LYS A 50 -20.01 2.21 1.48
CA LYS A 50 -18.75 1.80 2.12
C LYS A 50 -17.71 1.34 1.09
N ARG A 51 -18.13 0.68 0.01
CA ARG A 51 -17.25 0.34 -1.12
C ARG A 51 -16.60 1.59 -1.74
N ALA A 52 -17.34 2.69 -1.86
CA ALA A 52 -16.80 3.95 -2.34
C ALA A 52 -15.77 4.53 -1.36
N LEU A 53 -16.03 4.49 -0.05
CA LEU A 53 -15.08 4.94 0.97
C LEU A 53 -13.77 4.13 0.94
N VAL A 54 -13.85 2.81 0.79
CA VAL A 54 -12.67 1.94 0.62
C VAL A 54 -11.87 2.39 -0.60
N ARG A 55 -12.53 2.61 -1.75
CA ARG A 55 -11.84 3.03 -2.99
C ARG A 55 -11.23 4.42 -2.90
N ILE A 56 -11.85 5.36 -2.17
CA ILE A 56 -11.26 6.68 -1.91
C ILE A 56 -9.92 6.53 -1.19
N LEU A 57 -9.86 5.73 -0.13
CA LEU A 57 -8.62 5.47 0.61
C LEU A 57 -7.57 4.75 -0.26
N ILE A 58 -8.00 3.79 -1.07
CA ILE A 58 -7.12 3.13 -2.05
C ILE A 58 -6.51 4.15 -3.01
N GLN A 59 -7.30 5.06 -3.57
CA GLN A 59 -6.80 6.07 -4.52
C GLN A 59 -5.86 7.07 -3.84
N ALA A 60 -6.19 7.53 -2.62
CA ALA A 60 -5.30 8.38 -1.86
C ALA A 60 -3.93 7.71 -1.67
N ILE A 61 -3.90 6.42 -1.29
CA ILE A 61 -2.65 5.72 -1.00
C ILE A 61 -1.90 5.31 -2.28
N ALA A 62 -2.57 4.58 -3.18
CA ALA A 62 -1.95 3.97 -4.35
C ALA A 62 -1.84 4.91 -5.56
N GLY A 63 -2.67 5.95 -5.62
CA GLY A 63 -2.68 6.96 -6.67
C GLY A 63 -1.89 8.22 -6.30
N ASP A 64 -2.12 8.76 -5.10
CA ASP A 64 -1.61 10.09 -4.74
C ASP A 64 -0.34 10.06 -3.89
N ILE A 65 -0.12 9.00 -3.09
CA ILE A 65 1.07 8.89 -2.22
C ILE A 65 2.14 8.02 -2.85
N GLN A 66 1.83 6.75 -3.11
CA GLN A 66 2.82 5.75 -3.49
C GLN A 66 3.61 6.10 -4.77
N PRO A 67 2.97 6.62 -5.84
CA PRO A 67 3.70 6.92 -7.07
C PRO A 67 4.75 8.02 -6.90
N ILE A 68 4.50 8.99 -6.01
CA ILE A 68 5.38 10.15 -5.79
C ILE A 68 6.66 9.77 -5.02
N GLN A 69 6.60 8.72 -4.21
CA GLN A 69 7.74 8.16 -3.48
C GLN A 69 8.28 6.85 -4.09
N ASN A 70 7.79 6.46 -5.27
CA ASN A 70 8.30 5.28 -5.98
C ASN A 70 9.78 5.45 -6.32
N LEU A 71 10.55 4.35 -6.30
CA LEU A 71 11.98 4.36 -6.64
C LEU A 71 12.30 5.04 -7.98
N ARG A 72 11.43 4.92 -9.00
CA ARG A 72 11.66 5.60 -10.29
C ARG A 72 11.67 7.13 -10.15
N VAL A 73 10.79 7.67 -9.30
CA VAL A 73 10.67 9.11 -9.04
C VAL A 73 11.81 9.54 -8.11
N LEU A 74 12.06 8.78 -7.05
CA LEU A 74 13.14 9.07 -6.10
C LEU A 74 14.52 9.09 -6.75
N ASN A 75 14.80 8.14 -7.64
CA ASN A 75 16.05 8.12 -8.39
C ASN A 75 16.16 9.34 -9.33
N GLN A 76 15.05 9.79 -9.91
CA GLN A 76 15.04 11.01 -10.72
C GLN A 76 15.31 12.25 -9.87
N VAL A 77 14.68 12.37 -8.69
CA VAL A 77 14.94 13.47 -7.73
C VAL A 77 16.42 13.53 -7.37
N GLU A 78 17.02 12.39 -7.03
CA GLU A 78 18.45 12.28 -6.71
C GLU A 78 19.33 12.68 -7.91
N SER A 79 18.99 12.25 -9.13
CA SER A 79 19.73 12.63 -10.35
C SER A 79 19.70 14.13 -10.66
N LEU A 80 18.69 14.84 -10.16
CA LEU A 80 18.53 16.29 -10.29
C LEU A 80 19.17 17.06 -9.12
N GLY A 81 19.86 16.36 -8.20
CA GLY A 81 20.51 16.95 -7.03
C GLY A 81 19.61 17.15 -5.81
N GLY A 82 18.39 16.59 -5.82
CA GLY A 82 17.48 16.63 -4.69
C GLY A 82 17.72 15.50 -3.68
N ASP A 83 17.24 15.69 -2.44
CA ASP A 83 17.23 14.64 -1.42
C ASP A 83 15.96 13.77 -1.56
N LYS A 84 16.15 12.51 -1.98
CA LYS A 84 15.06 11.56 -2.16
C LYS A 84 14.35 11.17 -0.87
N ASN A 85 15.05 11.16 0.26
CA ASN A 85 14.46 10.79 1.55
C ASN A 85 13.58 11.93 2.07
N GLU A 86 14.08 13.17 2.00
CA GLU A 86 13.28 14.34 2.36
C GLU A 86 12.06 14.51 1.44
N TRP A 87 12.23 14.27 0.13
CA TRP A 87 11.11 14.24 -0.82
C TRP A 87 10.05 13.22 -0.42
N ALA A 88 10.44 11.96 -0.19
CA ALA A 88 9.52 10.90 0.20
C ALA A 88 8.82 11.24 1.52
N LYS A 89 9.60 11.64 2.54
CA LYS A 89 9.07 12.01 3.86
C LYS A 89 8.05 13.13 3.77
N HIS A 90 8.31 14.17 2.98
CA HIS A 90 7.40 15.29 2.76
C HIS A 90 6.07 14.85 2.17
N PHE A 91 6.08 14.16 1.02
CA PHE A 91 4.84 13.76 0.34
C PHE A 91 4.07 12.66 1.08
N ILE A 92 4.76 11.77 1.79
CA ILE A 92 4.08 10.81 2.68
C ILE A 92 3.38 11.54 3.81
N THR A 93 4.04 12.54 4.43
CA THR A 93 3.44 13.31 5.54
C THR A 93 2.16 14.02 5.08
N ILE A 94 2.20 14.75 3.97
CA ILE A 94 1.02 15.44 3.42
C ILE A 94 -0.10 14.44 3.06
N GLY A 95 0.26 13.32 2.43
CA GLY A 95 -0.70 12.27 2.10
C GLY A 95 -1.38 11.68 3.33
N PHE A 96 -0.61 11.41 4.38
CA PHE A 96 -1.11 10.89 5.64
C PHE A 96 -1.97 11.89 6.41
N GLU A 97 -1.71 13.20 6.31
CA GLU A 97 -2.62 14.22 6.85
C GLU A 97 -4.02 14.11 6.22
N GLY A 98 -4.09 13.91 4.90
CA GLY A 98 -5.34 13.67 4.18
C GLY A 98 -6.03 12.37 4.58
N VAL A 99 -5.28 11.27 4.63
CA VAL A 99 -5.80 9.94 5.01
C VAL A 99 -6.29 9.93 6.46
N GLU A 100 -5.51 10.45 7.41
CA GLU A 100 -5.89 10.54 8.84
C GLU A 100 -7.21 11.29 9.01
N LYS A 101 -7.42 12.40 8.28
CA LYS A 101 -8.66 13.16 8.29
C LYS A 101 -9.85 12.41 7.68
N GLN A 102 -9.62 11.61 6.63
CA GLN A 102 -10.68 10.76 6.08
C GLN A 102 -11.09 9.67 7.08
N LEU A 103 -10.10 9.06 7.75
CA LEU A 103 -10.31 8.02 8.74
C LEU A 103 -11.16 8.48 9.92
N GLU A 104 -11.15 9.77 10.29
CA GLU A 104 -12.06 10.33 11.32
C GLU A 104 -13.53 9.96 11.10
N LYS A 105 -13.95 9.79 9.84
CA LYS A 105 -15.34 9.51 9.47
C LYS A 105 -15.59 8.05 9.12
N THR A 106 -14.55 7.30 8.77
CA THR A 106 -14.69 5.96 8.19
C THR A 106 -14.18 4.85 9.10
N SER A 107 -13.15 5.12 9.92
CA SER A 107 -12.47 4.06 10.67
C SER A 107 -13.28 3.59 11.87
N GLY A 108 -13.32 2.27 12.05
CA GLY A 108 -13.59 1.62 13.33
C GLY A 108 -12.30 0.98 13.82
N LYS A 109 -12.27 -0.36 13.90
CA LYS A 109 -11.05 -1.14 14.13
C LYS A 109 -10.03 -1.04 12.99
N TYR A 110 -10.52 -0.85 11.75
CA TYR A 110 -9.74 -0.79 10.52
C TYR A 110 -10.13 0.46 9.69
N CYS A 111 -9.62 0.59 8.46
CA CYS A 111 -9.85 1.76 7.59
C CYS A 111 -11.32 2.14 7.40
N VAL A 112 -12.19 1.14 7.23
CA VAL A 112 -13.64 1.33 7.02
C VAL A 112 -14.42 0.36 7.90
N GLY A 113 -14.85 0.84 9.06
CA GLY A 113 -15.54 0.03 10.09
C GLY A 113 -14.61 -0.97 10.77
N ASP A 114 -15.16 -2.14 11.13
CA ASP A 114 -14.51 -3.12 12.01
C ASP A 114 -14.01 -4.38 11.31
N GLU A 115 -14.15 -4.46 9.98
CA GLU A 115 -13.65 -5.55 9.14
C GLU A 115 -12.49 -5.08 8.25
N VAL A 116 -11.55 -5.99 7.95
CA VAL A 116 -10.40 -5.67 7.08
C VAL A 116 -10.91 -5.49 5.66
N THR A 117 -10.43 -4.43 5.00
CA THR A 117 -10.79 -4.10 3.62
C THR A 117 -9.56 -3.96 2.72
N LEU A 118 -9.79 -3.80 1.42
CA LEU A 118 -8.72 -3.48 0.47
C LEU A 118 -7.97 -2.17 0.80
N ALA A 119 -8.61 -1.22 1.52
CA ALA A 119 -7.92 -0.02 1.99
C ALA A 119 -6.81 -0.34 3.00
N ASP A 120 -7.05 -1.31 3.90
CA ASP A 120 -6.08 -1.76 4.89
C ASP A 120 -4.88 -2.47 4.24
N VAL A 121 -5.15 -3.26 3.20
CA VAL A 121 -4.13 -3.91 2.37
C VAL A 121 -3.22 -2.88 1.68
N CYS A 122 -3.75 -1.71 1.33
CA CYS A 122 -2.97 -0.61 0.79
C CYS A 122 -2.25 0.21 1.87
N LEU A 123 -2.91 0.42 3.02
CA LEU A 123 -2.39 1.26 4.11
C LEU A 123 -1.13 0.66 4.74
N LEU A 124 -1.12 -0.63 5.07
CA LEU A 124 -0.03 -1.20 5.86
C LEU A 124 1.35 -1.13 5.15
N PRO A 125 1.48 -1.46 3.84
CA PRO A 125 2.74 -1.26 3.12
C PRO A 125 3.16 0.21 3.06
N GLN A 126 2.19 1.14 3.04
CA GLN A 126 2.50 2.56 3.03
C GLN A 126 2.97 3.04 4.41
N VAL A 127 2.42 2.51 5.51
CA VAL A 127 2.94 2.73 6.87
C VAL A 127 4.36 2.19 7.00
N TYR A 128 4.65 1.02 6.45
CA TYR A 128 6.03 0.48 6.40
C TYR A 128 6.99 1.42 5.68
N ASN A 129 6.60 1.99 4.53
CA ASN A 129 7.42 3.00 3.85
C ASN A 129 7.66 4.23 4.74
N ALA A 130 6.59 4.73 5.37
CA ALA A 130 6.64 5.92 6.22
C ALA A 130 7.61 5.74 7.40
N THR A 131 7.55 4.61 8.09
CA THR A 131 8.36 4.36 9.29
C THR A 131 9.74 3.83 8.95
N MET A 132 9.81 2.66 8.31
CA MET A 132 11.05 1.90 8.16
C MET A 132 11.99 2.46 7.10
N ARG A 133 11.47 3.23 6.12
CA ARG A 133 12.28 3.74 5.00
C ARG A 133 12.53 5.24 5.07
N PHE A 134 11.54 6.03 5.49
CA PHE A 134 11.59 7.49 5.33
C PHE A 134 11.44 8.28 6.64
N GLY A 135 11.32 7.61 7.80
CA GLY A 135 11.37 8.26 9.10
C GLY A 135 10.32 9.35 9.33
N VAL A 136 9.08 9.12 8.88
CA VAL A 136 7.91 9.97 9.13
C VAL A 136 7.51 9.87 10.61
N ASP A 137 7.20 11.00 11.24
CA ASP A 137 6.73 11.04 12.62
C ASP A 137 5.26 10.60 12.73
N MET A 138 5.04 9.33 13.04
CA MET A 138 3.71 8.73 13.14
C MET A 138 2.90 9.22 14.35
N LYS A 139 3.48 9.98 15.29
CA LYS A 139 2.71 10.58 16.39
C LYS A 139 1.63 11.55 15.89
N LYS A 140 1.80 12.10 14.67
CA LYS A 140 0.82 12.96 14.00
C LYS A 140 -0.39 12.20 13.47
N PHE A 141 -0.30 10.86 13.34
CA PHE A 141 -1.28 10.02 12.66
C PHE A 141 -1.79 8.88 13.56
N PRO A 142 -2.45 9.20 14.68
CA PRO A 142 -2.83 8.19 15.68
C PRO A 142 -3.82 7.15 15.17
N ARG A 143 -4.74 7.47 14.25
CA ARG A 143 -5.66 6.45 13.67
C ARG A 143 -4.93 5.53 12.73
N ILE A 144 -4.10 6.08 11.83
CA ILE A 144 -3.26 5.26 10.95
C ILE A 144 -2.40 4.30 11.80
N GLN A 145 -1.78 4.79 12.86
CA GLN A 145 -0.97 3.95 13.76
C GLN A 145 -1.82 2.87 14.43
N SER A 146 -2.98 3.23 15.01
CA SER A 146 -3.88 2.27 15.65
C SER A 146 -4.37 1.17 14.69
N ILE A 147 -4.68 1.52 13.44
CA ILE A 147 -5.10 0.57 12.42
C ILE A 147 -3.93 -0.35 12.06
N ALA A 148 -2.73 0.20 11.85
CA ALA A 148 -1.54 -0.58 11.56
C ALA A 148 -1.24 -1.59 12.68
N ASP A 149 -1.32 -1.16 13.95
CA ASP A 149 -1.12 -2.02 15.12
C ASP A 149 -2.16 -3.16 15.18
N ASN A 150 -3.40 -2.90 14.76
CA ASN A 150 -4.42 -3.95 14.66
C ASN A 150 -4.13 -4.94 13.53
N LEU A 151 -3.68 -4.45 12.37
CA LEU A 151 -3.33 -5.29 11.22
C LEU A 151 -2.12 -6.18 11.53
N TYR A 152 -1.10 -5.67 12.22
CA TYR A 152 0.08 -6.46 12.62
C TYR A 152 -0.23 -7.61 13.60
N LYS A 153 -1.41 -7.62 14.24
CA LYS A 153 -1.83 -8.75 15.08
C LYS A 153 -2.34 -9.94 14.26
N LEU A 154 -2.70 -9.74 13.00
CA LEU A 154 -3.27 -10.77 12.12
C LEU A 154 -2.17 -11.54 11.39
N ASP A 155 -2.25 -12.87 11.39
CA ASP A 155 -1.19 -13.71 10.81
C ASP A 155 -1.02 -13.51 9.30
N ALA A 156 -2.09 -13.19 8.57
CA ALA A 156 -2.02 -12.87 7.14
C ALA A 156 -1.06 -11.69 6.87
N PHE A 157 -1.12 -10.64 7.69
CA PHE A 157 -0.24 -9.48 7.55
C PHE A 157 1.16 -9.75 8.12
N LYS A 158 1.28 -10.49 9.23
CA LYS A 158 2.59 -10.90 9.77
C LYS A 158 3.39 -11.75 8.79
N ASN A 159 2.74 -12.63 8.04
CA ASN A 159 3.38 -13.53 7.08
C ASN A 159 3.73 -12.81 5.77
N ALA A 160 3.05 -11.71 5.46
CA ALA A 160 3.29 -10.88 4.28
C ALA A 160 4.32 -9.75 4.51
N GLN A 161 4.93 -9.66 5.70
CA GLN A 161 5.91 -8.63 5.99
C GLN A 161 7.17 -8.79 5.11
N PRO A 162 7.79 -7.69 4.63
CA PRO A 162 8.93 -7.75 3.72
C PRO A 162 10.13 -8.56 4.24
N ASP A 163 10.35 -8.57 5.56
CA ASP A 163 11.42 -9.30 6.25
C ASP A 163 11.21 -10.82 6.32
N LYS A 164 10.00 -11.31 6.00
CA LYS A 164 9.66 -12.74 5.98
C LYS A 164 9.54 -13.34 4.59
N GLN A 165 9.86 -12.58 3.56
CA GLN A 165 9.82 -13.06 2.19
C GLN A 165 11.14 -13.76 1.82
N GLY A 166 11.09 -14.75 0.94
CA GLY A 166 12.25 -15.57 0.60
C GLY A 166 13.40 -14.81 -0.10
N ASP A 167 13.12 -13.61 -0.61
CA ASP A 167 14.08 -12.69 -1.21
C ASP A 167 14.58 -11.61 -0.24
N CYS A 168 14.18 -11.64 1.04
CA CYS A 168 14.72 -10.73 2.04
C CYS A 168 16.23 -10.97 2.22
N PRO A 169 17.08 -9.94 2.05
CA PRO A 169 18.50 -10.05 2.33
C PRO A 169 18.75 -10.46 3.77
N VAL A 170 19.66 -11.42 3.98
CA VAL A 170 20.02 -11.95 5.31
C VAL A 170 20.47 -10.84 6.29
N SER A 171 20.97 -9.72 5.78
CA SER A 171 21.38 -8.56 6.60
C SER A 171 20.22 -7.75 7.17
N MET A 172 18.97 -8.00 6.76
CA MET A 172 17.77 -7.32 7.23
C MET A 172 16.90 -8.19 8.17
N VAL A 173 17.31 -9.44 8.42
CA VAL A 173 16.63 -10.41 9.31
C VAL A 173 17.22 -10.37 10.71
#